data_AF-A0A963ED90-F1
#
_entry.id   AF-A0A963ED90-F1
#
_cell.length_a   1.000
_cell.length_b   1.000
_cell.length_c   1.000
_cell.angle_alpha   90.00
_cell.angle_beta   90.00
_cell.angle_gamma   90.00
#
_symmetry.space_group_name_H-M   'P 1'
#
loop_
_entity.id
_entity.type
_entity.pdbx_description
1 polymer ?
#
loop_
_entity_poly.entity_id
_entity_poly.type
_entity_poly.pdbx_seq_one_letter_code
_entity_poly.pdbx_strand_id
1 'polypeptide(L)'
;MAKADFETPELQEYVEVPELVAGTMAHLSPFVAKPDHNTDLNFPGELVDDWHDKAIAKLDDLRSRFRSLQVYLDSCVKCGSCTDKCHYFLGTKDPKNMPVGRQ
;
A
#
# COMPACT_ATOMS: atom_id res chain seq x y z
N MET A 1 20.77 12.63 3.05
CA MET A 1 19.82 12.01 2.11
C MET A 1 20.63 11.65 0.87
N ALA A 2 20.58 10.41 0.41
CA ALA A 2 21.36 9.97 -0.75
C ALA A 2 21.02 10.85 -1.96
N LYS A 3 22.03 11.48 -2.57
CA LYS A 3 21.92 12.13 -3.89
C LYS A 3 21.81 11.01 -4.92
N ALA A 4 20.62 10.48 -5.09
CA ALA A 4 20.31 9.66 -6.25
C ALA A 4 19.86 10.62 -7.36
N ASP A 5 20.51 10.54 -8.51
CA ASP A 5 20.08 11.27 -9.70
C ASP A 5 18.90 10.50 -10.31
N PHE A 6 17.73 11.12 -10.32
CA PHE A 6 16.51 10.56 -10.90
C PHE A 6 16.15 11.33 -12.16
N GLU A 7 15.84 10.61 -13.24
CA GLU A 7 15.21 11.21 -14.42
C GLU A 7 13.79 11.63 -14.04
N THR A 8 13.55 12.94 -13.99
CA THR A 8 12.24 13.50 -13.71
C THR A 8 11.54 13.80 -15.03
N PRO A 9 10.47 13.08 -15.40
CA PRO A 9 9.75 13.33 -16.64
C PRO A 9 9.05 14.69 -16.61
N GLU A 10 8.98 15.36 -17.75
CA GLU A 10 8.21 16.60 -17.89
C GLU A 10 6.70 16.30 -17.82
N LEU A 11 5.96 17.13 -17.08
CA LEU A 11 4.51 17.01 -16.99
C LEU A 11 3.84 17.41 -18.30
N GLN A 12 3.17 16.45 -18.93
CA GLN A 12 2.35 16.66 -20.13
C GLN A 12 0.88 16.90 -19.74
N GLU A 13 0.08 17.45 -20.66
CA GLU A 13 -1.37 17.63 -20.47
C GLU A 13 -2.09 16.28 -20.25
N TYR A 14 -1.63 15.23 -20.93
CA TYR A 14 -2.13 13.87 -20.80
C TYR A 14 -1.05 12.96 -20.24
N VAL A 15 -1.39 12.20 -19.20
CA VAL A 15 -0.50 11.21 -18.61
C VAL A 15 -0.52 9.95 -19.46
N GLU A 16 0.65 9.54 -19.96
CA GLU A 16 0.81 8.26 -20.65
C GLU A 16 0.78 7.11 -19.64
N VAL A 17 0.03 6.06 -19.98
CA VAL A 17 -0.05 4.85 -19.15
C VAL A 17 1.21 4.02 -19.42
N PRO A 18 2.05 3.75 -18.41
CA PRO A 18 3.28 3.00 -18.62
C PRO A 18 2.99 1.51 -18.87
N GLU A 19 3.89 0.86 -19.59
CA GLU A 19 3.90 -0.60 -19.72
C GLU A 19 4.15 -1.28 -18.37
N LEU A 20 3.62 -2.49 -18.21
CA LEU A 20 3.76 -3.27 -16.98
C LEU A 20 5.19 -3.81 -16.83
N VAL A 21 5.80 -3.55 -15.67
CA VAL A 21 7.10 -4.08 -15.29
C VAL A 21 6.95 -4.82 -13.96
N ALA A 22 6.81 -6.14 -14.03
CA ALA A 22 6.60 -6.96 -12.85
C ALA A 22 7.83 -6.98 -11.95
N GLY A 23 7.64 -6.70 -10.65
CA GLY A 23 8.71 -6.81 -9.66
C GLY A 23 9.63 -5.60 -9.56
N THR A 24 9.28 -4.46 -10.18
CA THR A 24 10.04 -3.20 -10.03
C THR A 24 10.32 -2.89 -8.57
N MET A 25 9.36 -3.14 -7.67
CA MET A 25 9.49 -2.80 -6.25
C MET A 25 9.95 -3.97 -5.37
N ALA A 26 10.33 -5.11 -5.95
CA ALA A 26 10.69 -6.30 -5.16
C ALA A 26 11.91 -6.09 -4.24
N HIS A 27 12.78 -5.13 -4.57
CA HIS A 27 13.98 -4.79 -3.81
C HIS A 27 13.73 -3.77 -2.69
N LEU A 28 12.50 -3.23 -2.58
CA LEU A 28 12.17 -2.15 -1.66
C LEU A 28 11.39 -2.68 -0.45
N SER A 29 11.82 -2.23 0.73
CA SER A 29 11.15 -2.47 2.00
C SER A 29 11.14 -1.20 2.84
N PRO A 30 10.08 -0.93 3.62
CA PRO A 30 10.09 0.16 4.59
C PRO A 30 11.24 0.02 5.59
N PHE A 31 11.78 1.14 6.06
CA PHE A 31 12.69 1.13 7.21
C PHE A 31 11.90 0.83 8.48
N VAL A 32 12.34 -0.18 9.23
CA VAL A 32 11.70 -0.57 10.49
C VAL A 32 11.93 0.55 11.52
N ALA A 33 10.84 0.98 12.16
CA ALA A 33 10.90 2.00 13.21
C ALA A 33 11.67 1.48 14.44
N LYS A 34 12.42 2.35 15.11
CA LYS A 34 13.06 2.02 16.38
C LYS A 34 11.99 1.77 17.46
N PRO A 35 12.22 0.84 18.41
CA PRO A 35 11.24 0.52 19.46
C PRO A 35 10.75 1.75 20.24
N ASP A 36 11.65 2.68 20.56
CA ASP A 36 11.33 3.90 21.32
C ASP A 36 10.21 4.72 20.68
N HIS A 37 10.18 4.81 19.33
CA HIS A 37 9.14 5.54 18.61
C HIS A 37 7.76 4.90 18.76
N ASN A 38 7.69 3.57 18.87
CA ASN A 38 6.43 2.86 19.08
C ASN A 38 5.95 3.01 20.53
N THR A 39 6.87 2.90 21.50
CA THR A 39 6.52 3.03 22.92
C THR A 39 6.02 4.42 23.30
N ASP A 40 6.60 5.47 22.70
CA ASP A 40 6.14 6.86 22.90
C ASP A 40 4.70 7.08 22.40
N LEU A 41 4.28 6.31 21.38
CA LEU A 41 2.91 6.29 20.85
C LEU A 41 1.99 5.31 21.60
N ASN A 42 2.48 4.74 22.70
CA ASN A 42 1.77 3.74 23.49
C ASN A 42 1.47 2.44 22.71
N PHE A 43 2.30 2.13 21.71
CA PHE A 43 2.32 0.85 21.00
C PHE A 43 3.42 -0.07 21.55
N PRO A 44 3.30 -1.39 21.34
CA PRO A 44 4.39 -2.33 21.62
C PRO A 44 5.65 -1.95 20.83
N GLY A 45 6.82 -2.04 21.47
CA GLY A 45 8.12 -1.74 20.84
C GLY A 45 8.48 -2.70 19.70
N GLU A 46 7.95 -3.92 19.75
CA GLU A 46 8.12 -5.00 18.78
C GLU A 46 6.75 -5.64 18.45
N LEU A 47 6.70 -6.47 17.40
CA LEU A 47 5.50 -7.24 17.13
C LEU A 47 5.21 -8.21 18.28
N VAL A 48 3.95 -8.23 18.72
CA VAL A 48 3.48 -9.16 19.74
C VAL A 48 3.39 -10.59 19.19
N ASP A 49 3.49 -11.57 20.07
CA ASP A 49 3.20 -12.96 19.71
C ASP A 49 1.80 -13.09 19.09
N ASP A 50 1.67 -13.94 18.08
CA ASP A 50 0.43 -14.19 17.34
C ASP A 50 -0.25 -12.91 16.79
N TRP A 51 0.55 -11.91 16.41
CA TRP A 51 0.04 -10.65 15.89
C TRP A 51 -0.91 -10.82 14.69
N HIS A 52 -0.67 -11.80 13.82
CA HIS A 52 -1.50 -12.09 12.66
C HIS A 52 -2.93 -12.44 13.10
N ASP A 53 -3.07 -13.38 14.03
CA ASP A 53 -4.37 -13.83 14.52
C ASP A 53 -5.07 -12.73 15.32
N LYS A 54 -4.33 -11.97 16.13
CA LYS A 54 -4.85 -10.79 16.85
C LYS A 54 -5.39 -9.73 15.88
N ALA A 55 -4.67 -9.46 14.78
CA ALA A 55 -5.10 -8.51 13.75
C ALA A 55 -6.36 -9.01 13.03
N ILE A 56 -6.41 -10.29 12.65
CA ILE A 56 -7.58 -10.90 12.01
C ILE A 56 -8.80 -10.86 12.94
N ALA A 57 -8.63 -11.23 14.21
CA ALA A 57 -9.71 -11.18 15.20
C ALA A 57 -10.24 -9.76 15.40
N LYS A 58 -9.36 -8.75 15.41
CA LYS A 58 -9.78 -7.35 15.53
C LYS A 58 -10.51 -6.87 14.27
N LEU A 59 -10.07 -7.28 13.09
CA LEU A 59 -10.75 -6.98 11.84
C LEU A 59 -12.15 -7.61 11.80
N ASP A 60 -12.31 -8.83 12.32
CA ASP A 60 -13.61 -9.49 12.45
C ASP A 60 -14.57 -8.71 13.38
N ASP A 61 -14.11 -8.31 14.57
CA ASP A 61 -14.87 -7.44 15.48
C ASP A 61 -15.34 -6.16 14.78
N LEU A 62 -14.42 -5.45 14.11
CA LEU A 62 -14.75 -4.21 13.40
C LEU A 62 -15.75 -4.45 12.27
N ARG A 63 -15.56 -5.49 11.46
CA ARG A 63 -16.47 -5.88 10.39
C ARG A 63 -17.87 -6.18 10.92
N SER A 64 -17.98 -6.89 12.05
CA SER A 64 -19.28 -7.24 12.64
C SER A 64 -20.09 -6.02 13.09
N ARG A 65 -19.39 -4.96 13.50
CA ARG A 65 -19.98 -3.73 14.05
C ARG A 65 -20.25 -2.66 13.01
N PHE A 66 -19.42 -2.61 11.96
CA PHE A 66 -19.44 -1.50 10.99
C PHE A 66 -19.70 -2.01 9.57
N ARG A 67 -20.95 -1.88 9.12
CA ARG A 67 -21.32 -2.11 7.71
C ARG A 67 -20.52 -1.22 6.76
N SER A 68 -20.22 0.02 7.15
CA SER A 68 -19.40 0.94 6.34
C SER A 68 -18.04 0.34 6.03
N LEU A 69 -17.39 -0.31 7.00
CA LEU A 69 -16.12 -1.00 6.78
C LEU A 69 -16.25 -2.11 5.73
N GLN A 70 -17.31 -2.91 5.80
CA GLN A 70 -17.58 -3.95 4.79
C GLN A 70 -17.75 -3.34 3.40
N VAL A 71 -18.55 -2.26 3.29
CA VAL A 71 -18.79 -1.56 2.02
C VAL A 71 -17.50 -0.95 1.48
N TYR A 72 -16.65 -0.35 2.33
CA TYR A 72 -15.36 0.18 1.88
C TYR A 72 -14.43 -0.91 1.36
N LEU A 73 -14.39 -2.07 2.04
CA LEU A 73 -13.61 -3.23 1.59
C LEU A 73 -14.13 -3.84 0.28
N ASP A 74 -15.45 -3.81 0.06
CA ASP A 74 -16.12 -4.37 -1.12
C ASP A 74 -16.27 -3.37 -2.28
N SER A 75 -16.05 -2.08 -2.04
CA SER A 75 -16.25 -1.01 -3.03
C SER A 75 -15.39 -1.15 -4.28
N CYS A 76 -14.28 -1.89 -4.18
CA CYS A 76 -13.45 -2.23 -5.33
C CYS A 76 -13.99 -3.46 -6.06
N VAL A 77 -14.65 -3.26 -7.21
CA VAL A 77 -15.14 -4.36 -8.08
C VAL A 77 -14.02 -5.11 -8.84
N LYS A 78 -12.74 -4.87 -8.51
CA LYS A 78 -11.55 -5.47 -9.15
C LYS A 78 -11.49 -5.31 -10.69
N CYS A 79 -12.16 -4.31 -11.25
CA CYS A 79 -12.22 -4.11 -12.72
C CYS A 79 -10.97 -3.45 -13.32
N GLY A 80 -10.16 -2.76 -12.52
CA GLY A 80 -8.92 -2.13 -12.99
C GLY A 80 -9.11 -0.82 -13.73
N SER A 81 -10.32 -0.27 -13.81
CA SER A 81 -10.60 1.00 -14.49
C SER A 81 -9.88 2.20 -13.87
N CYS A 82 -9.44 2.10 -12.62
CA CYS A 82 -8.68 3.14 -11.93
C CYS A 82 -7.15 2.97 -12.03
N THR A 83 -6.66 1.90 -12.68
CA THR A 83 -5.23 1.56 -12.72
C THR A 83 -4.41 2.68 -13.34
N ASP A 84 -4.87 3.23 -14.46
CA ASP A 84 -4.20 4.30 -15.21
C ASP A 84 -4.21 5.66 -14.47
N LYS A 85 -4.99 5.79 -13.40
CA LYS A 85 -5.02 6.98 -12.53
C LYS A 85 -4.26 6.79 -11.22
N CYS A 86 -3.77 5.59 -10.95
CA CYS A 86 -3.11 5.30 -9.69
C CYS A 86 -1.67 5.84 -9.68
N HIS A 87 -1.40 6.85 -8.87
CA HIS A 87 -0.07 7.42 -8.70
C HIS A 87 1.03 6.40 -8.35
N TYR A 88 0.73 5.35 -7.57
CA TYR A 88 1.70 4.29 -7.27
C TYR A 88 2.02 3.44 -8.49
N PHE A 89 1.01 3.07 -9.28
CA PHE A 89 1.23 2.35 -10.52
C PHE A 89 1.99 3.20 -11.54
N LEU A 90 1.58 4.45 -11.76
CA LEU A 90 2.24 5.38 -12.69
C LEU A 90 3.72 5.58 -12.35
N GLY A 91 4.06 5.70 -11.06
CA GLY A 91 5.45 5.90 -10.61
C GLY A 91 6.31 4.63 -10.61
N THR A 92 5.72 3.44 -10.48
CA THR A 92 6.50 2.20 -10.29
C THR A 92 6.39 1.23 -11.45
N LYS A 93 5.37 1.36 -12.30
CA LYS A 93 5.02 0.43 -13.38
C LYS A 93 4.74 -1.00 -12.90
N ASP A 94 4.74 -1.21 -11.58
CA ASP A 94 4.58 -2.53 -10.97
C ASP A 94 3.09 -2.87 -10.88
N PRO A 95 2.65 -3.98 -11.50
CA PRO A 95 1.26 -4.39 -11.40
C PRO A 95 0.78 -4.65 -9.98
N LYS A 96 1.67 -4.89 -9.00
CA LYS A 96 1.29 -5.02 -7.58
C LYS A 96 0.92 -3.69 -6.92
N ASN A 97 1.22 -2.56 -7.56
CA ASN A 97 0.90 -1.23 -7.06
C ASN A 97 -0.36 -0.61 -7.67
N MET A 98 -1.10 -1.36 -8.48
CA MET A 98 -2.46 -0.96 -8.89
C MET A 98 -3.51 -1.51 -7.91
N PRO A 99 -4.67 -0.85 -7.72
CA PRO A 99 -5.69 -1.28 -6.75
C PRO A 99 -6.19 -2.72 -6.92
N VAL A 100 -6.17 -3.24 -8.15
CA VAL A 100 -6.58 -4.63 -8.44
C VAL A 100 -5.52 -5.66 -8.07
N GLY A 101 -4.24 -5.32 -8.28
CA GLY A 101 -3.11 -6.23 -8.03
C GLY A 101 -2.56 -6.18 -6.60
N ARG A 102 -3.02 -5.22 -5.78
CA ARG A 102 -2.53 -4.98 -4.41
C ARG A 102 -3.34 -5.72 -3.33
N GLN A 103 -3.73 -6.97 -3.57
CA GLN A 103 -4.39 -7.83 -2.58
C GLN A 103 -3.56 -9.07 -2.28
#